data_AF-A0A1B7N647-F1
#
_entry.id   AF-A0A1B7N647-F1
#
_cell.length_a   1.000
_cell.length_b   1.000
_cell.length_c   1.000
_cell.angle_alpha   90.00
_cell.angle_beta   90.00
_cell.angle_gamma   90.00
#
_symmetry.space_group_name_H-M   'P 1'
#
loop_
_entity.id
_entity.type
_entity.pdbx_description
1 polymer ?
#
loop_
_entity_poly.entity_id
_entity_poly.type
_entity_poly.pdbx_seq_one_letter_code
_entity_poly.pdbx_strand_id
1 'polypeptide(L)'
;MTNKKKMQAKKKQPQATPPQPQRPQPNGFDKISAPSPSSSPPDPSPPVSPSSPAPSNSISPPEPEGPSAEDVKERGNVAFKAKQYTEAIDLYTQAIDMKPTEPSYLTNRAASYMALKRFRLALSDCQQAATLQSAEPSSKTLIRLARCQLALGLSVPALTTLRSVIALEPTNAAAVQLNHKVLELEAHLRSFEAARARCDWGMARLALDKCLQTIDAEGGEIPTQWRLWRVELELSRGNWDAANTAANDALRLEPNSPEVLALRGLVLFLSGKLPQALQHAASALRLDPGHESAQRLRKRVKDVERLKEEGNTAFKGSRLQEAVDRYTDALDRIGEVEEEGKGGQIRATLLSNRATTLVKLERYEEALGDTEASLALYSTSFKALRTRARINLHLEKYDVAIADFRSSAEQAGFEGLDAEVRSLKSELKKAEAALKRSKTKDYYKILGLARDCGDVEIKKAYRRESLKHHPDKGGDEEKFKLVVEAHAVLSDPHRRERYDMGEDEDGQTEGGMGGSGPFSNADLAEIFSQFQGGGPFGGGGGGGGGPFGGGGGPFGGGGGGGGGFHFHV
;
A
#
# COMPACT_ATOMS: atom_id res chain seq x y z
N MET A 1 12.35 -51.44 15.60
CA MET A 1 12.55 -51.45 17.06
C MET A 1 11.70 -50.36 17.69
N THR A 2 10.92 -50.71 18.72
CA THR A 2 9.97 -49.80 19.39
C THR A 2 10.68 -48.85 20.35
N ASN A 3 10.20 -47.60 20.50
CA ASN A 3 10.38 -46.89 21.77
C ASN A 3 9.11 -46.15 22.20
N LYS A 4 8.74 -46.32 23.48
CA LYS A 4 7.39 -46.02 23.99
C LYS A 4 7.29 -44.59 24.54
N LYS A 5 6.19 -43.89 24.23
CA LYS A 5 5.73 -42.72 24.99
C LYS A 5 5.45 -43.13 26.44
N LYS A 6 6.01 -42.41 27.43
CA LYS A 6 5.55 -42.46 28.82
C LYS A 6 4.44 -41.43 29.05
N MET A 7 3.25 -41.90 29.40
CA MET A 7 2.26 -41.06 30.09
C MET A 7 2.67 -40.91 31.56
N GLN A 8 2.46 -39.73 32.14
CA GLN A 8 2.25 -39.58 33.57
C GLN A 8 1.04 -38.68 33.81
N ALA A 9 0.13 -39.15 34.66
CA ALA A 9 -1.11 -38.47 34.99
C ALA A 9 -0.90 -37.42 36.09
N LYS A 10 -1.53 -36.24 35.97
CA LYS A 10 -1.67 -35.29 37.08
C LYS A 10 -2.98 -35.54 37.84
N LYS A 11 -2.89 -35.52 39.17
CA LYS A 11 -4.01 -35.71 40.11
C LYS A 11 -5.08 -34.62 39.97
N LYS A 12 -6.34 -34.99 40.29
CA LYS A 12 -7.49 -34.09 40.45
C LYS A 12 -7.58 -33.49 41.86
N GLN A 13 -8.37 -32.40 41.94
CA GLN A 13 -9.07 -31.78 43.08
C GLN A 13 -8.49 -30.46 43.63
N PRO A 14 -9.34 -29.54 44.15
CA PRO A 14 -10.80 -29.40 43.97
C PRO A 14 -11.20 -28.03 43.34
N GLN A 15 -12.49 -27.88 43.01
CA GLN A 15 -13.07 -26.62 42.54
C GLN A 15 -13.20 -25.61 43.70
N ALA A 16 -12.90 -24.34 43.44
CA ALA A 16 -13.21 -23.22 44.32
C ALA A 16 -14.23 -22.30 43.63
N THR A 17 -15.30 -21.96 44.36
CA THR A 17 -16.40 -21.09 43.91
C THR A 17 -15.96 -19.61 43.83
N PRO A 18 -16.41 -18.83 42.83
CA PRO A 18 -16.08 -17.40 42.76
C PRO A 18 -16.88 -16.58 43.80
N PRO A 19 -16.28 -15.53 44.40
CA PRO A 19 -16.96 -14.64 45.33
C PRO A 19 -17.85 -13.61 44.61
N GLN A 20 -18.96 -13.22 45.24
CA GLN A 20 -19.83 -12.14 44.77
C GLN A 20 -19.21 -10.75 45.04
N PRO A 21 -19.45 -9.74 44.17
CA PRO A 21 -18.95 -8.39 44.39
C PRO A 21 -19.75 -7.65 45.47
N GLN A 22 -19.06 -7.09 46.47
CA GLN A 22 -19.64 -6.20 47.48
C GLN A 22 -19.74 -4.76 46.95
N ARG A 23 -20.78 -4.04 47.40
CA ARG A 23 -21.11 -2.66 47.03
C ARG A 23 -20.32 -1.67 47.93
N PRO A 24 -19.60 -0.68 47.38
CA PRO A 24 -18.96 0.35 48.21
C PRO A 24 -19.97 1.41 48.68
N GLN A 25 -19.87 1.78 49.97
CA GLN A 25 -20.50 2.95 50.59
C GLN A 25 -19.53 4.15 50.54
N PRO A 26 -20.02 5.41 50.51
CA PRO A 26 -19.17 6.59 50.47
C PRO A 26 -18.84 7.17 51.86
N ASN A 27 -17.57 7.55 52.06
CA ASN A 27 -17.03 8.48 53.07
C ASN A 27 -15.77 9.10 52.43
N GLY A 28 -15.38 10.37 52.62
CA GLY A 28 -15.98 11.45 53.41
C GLY A 28 -15.35 12.81 53.05
N PHE A 29 -15.65 13.85 53.83
CA PHE A 29 -15.27 15.27 53.65
C PHE A 29 -13.76 15.57 53.84
N ASP A 30 -13.24 16.64 53.22
CA ASP A 30 -12.87 17.86 54.00
C ASP A 30 -12.63 19.18 53.20
N LYS A 31 -13.24 20.25 53.73
CA LYS A 31 -12.91 21.71 53.83
C LYS A 31 -12.25 22.57 52.72
N ILE A 32 -12.75 23.82 52.68
CA ILE A 32 -12.10 25.18 52.65
C ILE A 32 -13.05 26.14 51.87
N SER A 33 -13.38 27.38 52.25
CA SER A 33 -13.33 28.17 53.51
C SER A 33 -14.31 29.37 53.36
N ALA A 34 -14.66 30.05 54.46
CA ALA A 34 -15.44 31.31 54.46
C ALA A 34 -14.73 32.42 55.23
N PRO A 35 -15.08 33.71 55.00
CA PRO A 35 -15.19 34.68 56.08
C PRO A 35 -16.49 35.53 56.04
N SER A 36 -16.72 36.33 57.09
CA SER A 36 -18.06 36.75 57.57
C SER A 36 -18.26 38.32 57.62
N PRO A 37 -19.16 38.98 58.41
CA PRO A 37 -20.06 40.04 57.85
C PRO A 37 -20.15 41.41 58.59
N SER A 38 -20.93 42.38 58.03
CA SER A 38 -21.42 43.64 58.68
C SER A 38 -22.32 44.50 57.73
N SER A 39 -23.24 45.43 58.10
CA SER A 39 -24.20 45.56 59.23
C SER A 39 -25.05 46.88 59.16
N SER A 40 -26.40 46.81 59.31
CA SER A 40 -27.32 47.86 59.87
C SER A 40 -27.59 49.20 59.11
N PRO A 41 -28.63 50.04 59.43
CA PRO A 41 -30.03 49.83 59.88
C PRO A 41 -31.10 50.70 59.07
N PRO A 42 -32.19 51.36 59.60
CA PRO A 42 -33.60 50.88 59.48
C PRO A 42 -34.73 51.91 59.07
N ASP A 43 -35.98 51.39 58.96
CA ASP A 43 -37.32 52.03 59.22
C ASP A 43 -37.88 53.20 58.34
N PRO A 44 -39.20 53.56 58.37
CA PRO A 44 -40.37 52.98 59.11
C PRO A 44 -41.69 52.71 58.30
N SER A 45 -42.69 52.14 58.97
CA SER A 45 -44.16 52.13 58.60
C SER A 45 -44.88 53.41 59.17
N PRO A 46 -46.23 53.68 59.16
CA PRO A 46 -47.47 52.85 59.02
C PRO A 46 -48.60 53.60 58.18
N PRO A 47 -49.97 53.51 58.36
CA PRO A 47 -50.83 52.62 59.17
C PRO A 47 -52.14 52.03 58.54
N VAL A 48 -52.50 50.82 59.03
CA VAL A 48 -53.78 50.37 59.66
C VAL A 48 -55.14 51.00 59.25
N SER A 49 -56.14 50.16 58.93
CA SER A 49 -57.41 49.96 59.72
C SER A 49 -58.37 48.90 59.10
N PRO A 50 -59.37 48.34 59.84
CA PRO A 50 -59.86 46.98 59.61
C PRO A 50 -61.37 46.83 59.26
N SER A 51 -61.81 45.63 58.87
CA SER A 51 -63.21 45.19 58.99
C SER A 51 -63.39 43.67 59.02
N SER A 52 -64.52 43.22 59.59
CA SER A 52 -64.82 41.87 60.10
C SER A 52 -65.48 40.93 59.04
N PRO A 53 -65.65 39.61 59.32
CA PRO A 53 -65.95 38.62 58.28
C PRO A 53 -67.45 38.36 58.05
N ALA A 54 -67.78 37.88 56.84
CA ALA A 54 -69.03 37.20 56.51
C ALA A 54 -68.77 36.13 55.41
N PRO A 55 -69.49 35.00 55.40
CA PRO A 55 -69.19 33.89 54.48
C PRO A 55 -69.90 34.08 53.13
N SER A 56 -69.14 34.04 52.04
CA SER A 56 -69.69 33.90 50.69
C SER A 56 -69.20 32.62 50.04
N ASN A 57 -70.12 31.68 49.79
CA ASN A 57 -69.94 30.60 48.83
C ASN A 57 -69.77 31.21 47.43
N SER A 58 -68.54 31.49 47.02
CA SER A 58 -68.19 31.73 45.62
C SER A 58 -67.55 30.46 45.06
N ILE A 59 -68.31 29.73 44.25
CA ILE A 59 -67.77 28.69 43.38
C ILE A 59 -66.82 29.40 42.40
N SER A 60 -65.51 29.22 42.58
CA SER A 60 -64.52 29.64 41.60
C SER A 60 -64.83 28.96 40.25
N PRO A 61 -64.84 29.67 39.12
CA PRO A 61 -64.88 29.01 37.82
C PRO A 61 -63.63 28.12 37.69
N PRO A 62 -63.72 26.96 37.02
CA PRO A 62 -62.55 26.12 36.79
C PRO A 62 -61.49 26.93 36.02
N GLU A 63 -60.23 26.82 36.45
CA GLU A 63 -59.11 27.28 35.64
C GLU A 63 -59.18 26.61 34.26
N PRO A 64 -58.79 27.29 33.17
CA PRO A 64 -58.75 26.64 31.87
C PRO A 64 -57.74 25.49 31.92
N GLU A 65 -58.25 24.26 31.90
CA GLU A 65 -57.40 23.06 31.89
C GLU A 65 -56.38 23.19 30.76
N GLY A 66 -55.10 23.10 31.10
CA GLY A 66 -54.01 23.15 30.14
C GLY A 66 -54.19 22.06 29.07
N PRO A 67 -53.68 22.25 27.84
CA PRO A 67 -53.88 21.32 26.74
C PRO A 67 -53.48 19.90 27.17
N SER A 68 -54.38 18.93 26.99
CA SER A 68 -54.12 17.57 27.46
C SER A 68 -52.97 16.92 26.69
N ALA A 69 -52.39 15.86 27.24
CA ALA A 69 -51.33 15.11 26.55
C ALA A 69 -51.80 14.57 25.17
N GLU A 70 -53.09 14.29 25.01
CA GLU A 70 -53.70 13.87 23.75
C GLU A 70 -53.81 15.03 22.73
N ASP A 71 -54.12 16.25 23.19
CA ASP A 71 -54.15 17.46 22.35
C ASP A 71 -52.74 17.83 21.88
N VAL A 72 -51.75 17.74 22.77
CA VAL A 72 -50.34 17.96 22.45
C VAL A 72 -49.84 16.91 21.45
N LYS A 73 -50.24 15.64 21.62
CA LYS A 73 -50.00 14.57 20.63
C LYS A 73 -50.66 14.86 19.27
N GLU A 74 -51.91 15.33 19.22
CA GLU A 74 -52.54 15.63 17.92
C GLU A 74 -51.93 16.86 17.24
N ARG A 75 -51.52 17.88 17.99
CA ARG A 75 -50.66 18.96 17.46
C ARG A 75 -49.36 18.40 16.85
N GLY A 76 -48.72 17.45 17.54
CA GLY A 76 -47.57 16.70 17.01
C GLY A 76 -47.89 15.92 15.73
N ASN A 77 -49.07 15.30 15.65
CA ASN A 77 -49.54 14.60 14.44
C ASN A 77 -49.75 15.58 13.27
N VAL A 78 -50.25 16.79 13.53
CA VAL A 78 -50.39 17.86 12.52
C VAL A 78 -49.02 18.31 12.02
N ALA A 79 -48.08 18.64 12.92
CA ALA A 79 -46.70 19.01 12.56
C ALA A 79 -46.00 17.88 11.78
N PHE A 80 -46.21 16.61 12.16
CA PHE A 80 -45.67 15.45 11.44
C PHE A 80 -46.23 15.33 10.01
N LYS A 81 -47.56 15.50 9.83
CA LYS A 81 -48.20 15.53 8.50
C LYS A 81 -47.67 16.69 7.64
N ALA A 82 -47.38 17.83 8.25
CA ALA A 82 -46.74 18.99 7.62
C ALA A 82 -45.22 18.83 7.38
N LYS A 83 -44.62 17.69 7.74
CA LYS A 83 -43.18 17.38 7.65
C LYS A 83 -42.29 18.26 8.55
N GLN A 84 -42.86 18.98 9.51
CA GLN A 84 -42.16 19.74 10.55
C GLN A 84 -41.68 18.77 11.65
N TYR A 85 -40.78 17.86 11.29
CA TYR A 85 -40.41 16.74 12.17
C TYR A 85 -39.73 17.15 13.47
N THR A 86 -39.01 18.29 13.50
CA THR A 86 -38.41 18.83 14.73
C THR A 86 -39.48 19.31 15.70
N GLU A 87 -40.43 20.14 15.24
CA GLU A 87 -41.56 20.60 16.03
C GLU A 87 -42.44 19.43 16.51
N ALA A 88 -42.65 18.42 15.65
CA ALA A 88 -43.32 17.18 16.04
C ALA A 88 -42.57 16.44 17.16
N ILE A 89 -41.24 16.36 17.12
CA ILE A 89 -40.42 15.76 18.20
C ILE A 89 -40.61 16.50 19.52
N ASP A 90 -40.62 17.84 19.49
CA ASP A 90 -40.78 18.66 20.69
C ASP A 90 -42.18 18.48 21.31
N LEU A 91 -43.23 18.46 20.47
CA LEU A 91 -44.61 18.21 20.90
C LEU A 91 -44.80 16.78 21.43
N TYR A 92 -44.27 15.75 20.76
CA TYR A 92 -44.35 14.39 21.31
C TYR A 92 -43.52 14.23 22.60
N THR A 93 -42.42 14.98 22.76
CA THR A 93 -41.64 14.99 24.01
C THR A 93 -42.46 15.58 25.15
N GLN A 94 -43.11 16.72 24.94
CA GLN A 94 -44.07 17.28 25.92
C GLN A 94 -45.17 16.27 26.28
N ALA A 95 -45.76 15.58 25.31
CA ALA A 95 -46.77 14.55 25.58
C ALA A 95 -46.21 13.37 26.41
N ILE A 96 -44.97 12.93 26.14
CA ILE A 96 -44.28 11.89 26.92
C ILE A 96 -44.02 12.37 28.36
N ASP A 97 -43.56 13.61 28.55
CA ASP A 97 -43.31 14.18 29.88
C ASP A 97 -44.60 14.27 30.72
N MET A 98 -45.74 14.52 30.08
CA MET A 98 -47.06 14.54 30.73
C MET A 98 -47.61 13.14 31.06
N LYS A 99 -47.33 12.11 30.23
CA LYS A 99 -47.79 10.73 30.45
C LYS A 99 -46.74 9.71 29.93
N PRO A 100 -45.70 9.40 30.74
CA PRO A 100 -44.58 8.55 30.29
C PRO A 100 -44.94 7.09 30.00
N THR A 101 -46.11 6.63 30.47
CA THR A 101 -46.58 5.25 30.31
C THR A 101 -47.29 5.00 28.98
N GLU A 102 -47.48 6.03 28.14
CA GLU A 102 -48.23 5.94 26.90
C GLU A 102 -47.34 5.58 25.70
N PRO A 103 -47.44 4.35 25.13
CA PRO A 103 -46.54 3.91 24.07
C PRO A 103 -46.74 4.69 22.76
N SER A 104 -47.96 5.18 22.49
CA SER A 104 -48.27 5.81 21.21
C SER A 104 -47.41 7.06 20.95
N TYR A 105 -47.13 7.86 21.98
CA TYR A 105 -46.33 9.07 21.87
C TYR A 105 -44.87 8.74 21.52
N LEU A 106 -44.27 7.76 22.22
CA LEU A 106 -42.93 7.23 21.92
C LEU A 106 -42.84 6.73 20.47
N THR A 107 -43.83 5.94 20.01
CA THR A 107 -43.80 5.45 18.62
C THR A 107 -43.89 6.57 17.59
N ASN A 108 -44.60 7.65 17.88
CA ASN A 108 -44.75 8.79 16.96
C ASN A 108 -43.51 9.71 16.97
N ARG A 109 -42.87 9.90 18.13
CA ARG A 109 -41.55 10.55 18.22
C ARG A 109 -40.49 9.75 17.46
N ALA A 110 -40.48 8.42 17.62
CA ALA A 110 -39.63 7.53 16.84
C ALA A 110 -39.83 7.70 15.32
N ALA A 111 -41.08 7.82 14.85
CA ALA A 111 -41.36 8.05 13.42
C ALA A 111 -40.79 9.37 12.91
N SER A 112 -40.82 10.42 13.74
CA SER A 112 -40.22 11.73 13.43
C SER A 112 -38.68 11.64 13.39
N TYR A 113 -38.07 10.91 14.33
CA TYR A 113 -36.63 10.62 14.28
C TYR A 113 -36.23 9.79 13.05
N MET A 114 -37.02 8.77 12.66
CA MET A 114 -36.80 8.00 11.43
C MET A 114 -36.87 8.87 10.18
N ALA A 115 -37.84 9.80 10.11
CA ALA A 115 -37.96 10.73 8.98
C ALA A 115 -36.74 11.68 8.86
N LEU A 116 -36.10 12.00 9.99
CA LEU A 116 -34.83 12.73 10.07
C LEU A 116 -33.58 11.83 9.98
N LYS A 117 -33.73 10.53 9.71
CA LYS A 117 -32.65 9.51 9.70
C LYS A 117 -31.87 9.37 11.02
N ARG A 118 -32.44 9.82 12.15
CA ARG A 118 -31.83 9.73 13.49
C ARG A 118 -32.13 8.37 14.14
N PHE A 119 -31.69 7.30 13.49
CA PHE A 119 -32.11 5.93 13.80
C PHE A 119 -31.75 5.45 15.21
N ARG A 120 -30.63 5.91 15.78
CA ARG A 120 -30.27 5.57 17.18
C ARG A 120 -31.30 6.08 18.20
N LEU A 121 -31.86 7.27 18.00
CA LEU A 121 -32.90 7.82 18.88
C LEU A 121 -34.24 7.12 18.66
N ALA A 122 -34.61 6.89 17.39
CA ALA A 122 -35.80 6.13 17.05
C ALA A 122 -35.77 4.70 17.60
N LEU A 123 -34.61 4.05 17.62
CA LEU A 123 -34.41 2.72 18.20
C LEU A 123 -34.75 2.72 19.69
N SER A 124 -34.23 3.69 20.45
CA SER A 124 -34.49 3.82 21.90
C SER A 124 -35.98 4.01 22.20
N ASP A 125 -36.65 4.94 21.50
CA ASP A 125 -38.09 5.18 21.66
C ASP A 125 -38.91 3.93 21.29
N CYS A 126 -38.53 3.19 20.23
CA CYS A 126 -39.20 1.94 19.85
C CYS A 126 -38.99 0.82 20.87
N GLN A 127 -37.80 0.72 21.49
CA GLN A 127 -37.50 -0.26 22.56
C GLN A 127 -38.29 0.05 23.84
N GLN A 128 -38.39 1.32 24.22
CA GLN A 128 -39.22 1.76 25.35
C GLN A 128 -40.69 1.47 25.09
N ALA A 129 -41.23 1.85 23.93
CA ALA A 129 -42.60 1.54 23.54
C ALA A 129 -42.90 0.03 23.52
N ALA A 130 -42.00 -0.78 22.98
CA ALA A 130 -42.14 -2.25 22.98
C ALA A 130 -42.10 -2.86 24.40
N THR A 131 -41.37 -2.23 25.33
CA THR A 131 -41.33 -2.67 26.74
C THR A 131 -42.67 -2.38 27.44
N LEU A 132 -43.24 -1.18 27.24
CA LEU A 132 -44.57 -0.83 27.73
C LEU A 132 -45.67 -1.70 27.11
N GLN A 133 -45.49 -2.11 25.86
CA GLN A 133 -46.40 -3.01 25.12
C GLN A 133 -46.06 -4.49 25.29
N SER A 134 -45.33 -4.89 26.32
CA SER A 134 -44.96 -6.29 26.56
C SER A 134 -46.16 -7.22 26.84
N ALA A 135 -47.24 -6.68 27.42
CA ALA A 135 -48.49 -7.41 27.65
C ALA A 135 -49.36 -7.50 26.38
N GLU A 136 -49.39 -6.45 25.56
CA GLU A 136 -50.15 -6.38 24.30
C GLU A 136 -49.24 -5.87 23.16
N PRO A 137 -48.43 -6.75 22.54
CA PRO A 137 -47.42 -6.32 21.56
C PRO A 137 -48.03 -5.70 20.30
N SER A 138 -47.61 -4.47 19.98
CA SER A 138 -48.10 -3.78 18.77
C SER A 138 -47.18 -4.03 17.57
N SER A 139 -47.72 -4.66 16.53
CA SER A 139 -47.04 -4.88 15.24
C SER A 139 -46.49 -3.59 14.63
N LYS A 140 -47.19 -2.46 14.78
CA LYS A 140 -46.74 -1.13 14.32
C LYS A 140 -45.43 -0.70 15.00
N THR A 141 -45.33 -0.90 16.31
CA THR A 141 -44.12 -0.60 17.11
C THR A 141 -42.98 -1.53 16.72
N LEU A 142 -43.25 -2.83 16.63
CA LEU A 142 -42.26 -3.85 16.32
C LEU A 142 -41.72 -3.72 14.87
N ILE A 143 -42.54 -3.32 13.90
CA ILE A 143 -42.07 -3.02 12.52
C ILE A 143 -41.17 -1.77 12.52
N ARG A 144 -41.51 -0.71 13.28
CA ARG A 144 -40.64 0.48 13.42
C ARG A 144 -39.31 0.11 14.10
N LEU A 145 -39.36 -0.72 15.15
CA LEU A 145 -38.20 -1.28 15.84
C LEU A 145 -37.29 -2.06 14.88
N ALA A 146 -37.85 -3.02 14.14
CA ALA A 146 -37.12 -3.83 13.16
C ALA A 146 -36.50 -2.98 12.05
N ARG A 147 -37.17 -1.91 11.61
CA ARG A 147 -36.63 -1.00 10.59
C ARG A 147 -35.48 -0.14 11.13
N CYS A 148 -35.55 0.31 12.39
CA CYS A 148 -34.43 0.99 13.04
C CYS A 148 -33.24 0.04 13.26
N GLN A 149 -33.51 -1.22 13.62
CA GLN A 149 -32.48 -2.27 13.73
C GLN A 149 -31.80 -2.51 12.38
N LEU A 150 -32.56 -2.67 11.28
CA LEU A 150 -32.01 -2.79 9.93
C LEU A 150 -31.15 -1.58 9.55
N ALA A 151 -31.66 -0.35 9.74
CA ALA A 151 -30.94 0.88 9.40
C ALA A 151 -29.66 1.15 10.23
N LEU A 152 -29.42 0.34 11.27
CA LEU A 152 -28.21 0.36 12.10
C LEU A 152 -27.35 -0.90 11.91
N GLY A 153 -27.64 -1.74 10.90
CA GLY A 153 -26.90 -2.96 10.60
C GLY A 153 -27.17 -4.14 11.55
N LEU A 154 -28.19 -4.05 12.41
CA LEU A 154 -28.53 -5.04 13.43
C LEU A 154 -29.45 -6.13 12.87
N SER A 155 -28.93 -6.97 11.95
CA SER A 155 -29.70 -8.02 11.25
C SER A 155 -30.34 -9.04 12.20
N VAL A 156 -29.57 -9.62 13.13
CA VAL A 156 -30.05 -10.68 14.03
C VAL A 156 -31.16 -10.20 14.99
N PRO A 157 -31.05 -9.02 15.65
CA PRO A 157 -32.16 -8.42 16.36
C PRO A 157 -33.37 -8.15 15.46
N ALA A 158 -33.17 -7.59 14.26
CA ALA A 158 -34.25 -7.32 13.32
C ALA A 158 -35.04 -8.59 12.93
N LEU A 159 -34.36 -9.69 12.59
CA LEU A 159 -35.01 -10.98 12.30
C LEU A 159 -35.79 -11.51 13.50
N THR A 160 -35.29 -11.31 14.71
CA THR A 160 -35.97 -11.75 15.94
C THR A 160 -37.25 -10.94 16.17
N THR A 161 -37.19 -9.61 16.03
CA THR A 161 -38.35 -8.72 16.09
C THR A 161 -39.37 -9.04 14.99
N LEU A 162 -38.92 -9.32 13.77
CA LEU A 162 -39.82 -9.62 12.64
C LEU A 162 -40.52 -10.97 12.78
N ARG A 163 -39.87 -11.97 13.38
CA ARG A 163 -40.51 -13.25 13.70
C ARG A 163 -41.68 -13.08 14.67
N SER A 164 -41.58 -12.19 15.67
CA SER A 164 -42.71 -11.92 16.55
C SER A 164 -43.84 -11.19 15.83
N VAL A 165 -43.53 -10.23 14.94
CA VAL A 165 -44.54 -9.58 14.09
C VAL A 165 -45.27 -10.57 13.18
N ILE A 166 -44.54 -11.45 12.49
CA ILE A 166 -45.12 -12.43 11.56
C ILE A 166 -45.96 -13.49 12.32
N ALA A 167 -45.62 -13.78 13.58
CA ALA A 167 -46.43 -14.64 14.44
C ALA A 167 -47.76 -13.98 14.88
N LEU A 168 -47.78 -12.64 15.04
CA LEU A 168 -48.97 -11.86 15.39
C LEU A 168 -49.86 -11.59 14.16
N GLU A 169 -49.24 -11.18 13.05
CA GLU A 169 -49.91 -10.80 11.80
C GLU A 169 -49.22 -11.44 10.57
N PRO A 170 -49.50 -12.72 10.26
CA PRO A 170 -48.85 -13.44 9.15
C PRO A 170 -49.06 -12.79 7.77
N THR A 171 -50.14 -12.03 7.60
CA THR A 171 -50.52 -11.34 6.35
C THR A 171 -49.96 -9.91 6.23
N ASN A 172 -49.19 -9.43 7.21
CA ASN A 172 -48.64 -8.07 7.19
C ASN A 172 -47.56 -7.92 6.11
N ALA A 173 -47.95 -7.43 4.93
CA ALA A 173 -47.08 -7.29 3.76
C ALA A 173 -45.83 -6.43 4.04
N ALA A 174 -45.93 -5.40 4.91
CA ALA A 174 -44.79 -4.57 5.27
C ALA A 174 -43.77 -5.34 6.13
N ALA A 175 -44.22 -6.18 7.06
CA ALA A 175 -43.37 -7.06 7.84
C ALA A 175 -42.68 -8.12 6.96
N VAL A 176 -43.41 -8.73 6.03
CA VAL A 176 -42.86 -9.74 5.09
C VAL A 176 -41.79 -9.12 4.18
N GLN A 177 -42.06 -7.95 3.59
CA GLN A 177 -41.09 -7.23 2.75
C GLN A 177 -39.84 -6.82 3.54
N LEU A 178 -40.01 -6.31 4.77
CA LEU A 178 -38.89 -5.94 5.63
C LEU A 178 -38.07 -7.17 6.03
N ASN A 179 -38.71 -8.30 6.31
CA ASN A 179 -38.04 -9.57 6.59
C ASN A 179 -37.22 -10.10 5.41
N HIS A 180 -37.69 -9.94 4.17
CA HIS A 180 -36.89 -10.28 2.99
C HIS A 180 -35.60 -9.46 2.94
N LYS A 181 -35.68 -8.13 3.09
CA LYS A 181 -34.50 -7.23 3.12
C LYS A 181 -33.49 -7.58 4.22
N VAL A 182 -33.98 -7.91 5.42
CA VAL A 182 -33.09 -8.29 6.53
C VAL A 182 -32.44 -9.65 6.28
N LEU A 183 -33.15 -10.61 5.67
CA LEU A 183 -32.58 -11.90 5.26
C LEU A 183 -31.53 -11.76 4.15
N GLU A 184 -31.72 -10.85 3.19
CA GLU A 184 -30.73 -10.50 2.18
C GLU A 184 -29.46 -9.91 2.81
N LEU A 185 -29.60 -8.95 3.73
CA LEU A 185 -28.47 -8.38 4.46
C LEU A 185 -27.71 -9.44 5.26
N GLU A 186 -28.42 -10.30 5.98
CA GLU A 186 -27.86 -11.40 6.75
C GLU A 186 -27.14 -12.43 5.84
N ALA A 187 -27.66 -12.68 4.63
CA ALA A 187 -26.99 -13.52 3.64
C ALA A 187 -25.70 -12.87 3.11
N HIS A 188 -25.70 -11.55 2.88
CA HIS A 188 -24.51 -10.81 2.49
C HIS A 188 -23.45 -10.77 3.60
N LEU A 189 -23.85 -10.59 4.87
CA LEU A 189 -22.93 -10.65 6.02
C LEU A 189 -22.25 -12.01 6.16
N ARG A 190 -23.03 -13.11 6.10
CA ARG A 190 -22.46 -14.47 6.12
C ARG A 190 -21.58 -14.76 4.90
N SER A 191 -21.91 -14.21 3.73
CA SER A 191 -21.07 -14.32 2.54
C SER A 191 -19.74 -13.58 2.72
N PHE A 192 -19.77 -12.37 3.29
CA PHE A 192 -18.58 -11.60 3.64
C PHE A 192 -17.67 -12.36 4.62
N GLU A 193 -18.23 -12.87 5.73
CA GLU A 193 -17.48 -13.64 6.73
C GLU A 193 -16.89 -14.93 6.13
N ALA A 194 -17.67 -15.67 5.35
CA ALA A 194 -17.21 -16.91 4.71
C ALA A 194 -16.15 -16.66 3.62
N ALA A 195 -16.22 -15.54 2.90
CA ALA A 195 -15.18 -15.14 1.94
C ALA A 195 -13.90 -14.69 2.66
N ARG A 196 -14.03 -13.87 3.71
CA ARG A 196 -12.92 -13.45 4.59
C ARG A 196 -12.19 -14.66 5.18
N ALA A 197 -12.93 -15.66 5.68
CA ALA A 197 -12.36 -16.88 6.25
C ALA A 197 -11.63 -17.79 5.23
N ARG A 198 -11.82 -17.57 3.92
CA ARG A 198 -11.10 -18.26 2.83
C ARG A 198 -10.04 -17.38 2.16
N CYS A 199 -9.76 -16.19 2.69
CA CYS A 199 -8.93 -15.16 2.05
C CYS A 199 -9.41 -14.76 0.64
N ASP A 200 -10.70 -14.96 0.32
CA ASP A 200 -11.31 -14.55 -0.94
C ASP A 200 -11.71 -13.07 -0.85
N TRP A 201 -10.69 -12.21 -0.95
CA TRP A 201 -10.84 -10.77 -0.76
C TRP A 201 -11.71 -10.10 -1.85
N GLY A 202 -11.82 -10.73 -3.03
CA GLY A 202 -12.68 -10.27 -4.11
C GLY A 202 -14.16 -10.44 -3.76
N MET A 203 -14.56 -11.65 -3.36
CA MET A 203 -15.93 -11.93 -2.94
C MET A 203 -16.28 -11.23 -1.62
N ALA A 204 -15.34 -11.14 -0.68
CA ALA A 204 -15.54 -10.37 0.56
C ALA A 204 -15.84 -8.90 0.24
N ARG A 205 -15.14 -8.28 -0.73
CA ARG A 205 -15.42 -6.91 -1.14
C ARG A 205 -16.83 -6.76 -1.68
N LEU A 206 -17.22 -7.62 -2.62
CA LEU A 206 -18.55 -7.57 -3.24
C LEU A 206 -19.67 -7.76 -2.21
N ALA A 207 -19.50 -8.68 -1.27
CA ALA A 207 -20.45 -8.91 -0.18
C ALA A 207 -20.56 -7.71 0.76
N LEU A 208 -19.43 -7.10 1.15
CA LEU A 208 -19.42 -5.89 1.98
C LEU A 208 -20.04 -4.68 1.24
N ASP A 209 -19.71 -4.48 -0.04
CA ASP A 209 -20.34 -3.44 -0.88
C ASP A 209 -21.87 -3.61 -0.93
N LYS A 210 -22.37 -4.85 -0.96
CA LYS A 210 -23.82 -5.13 -0.88
C LYS A 210 -24.40 -4.81 0.50
N CYS A 211 -23.74 -5.18 1.60
CA CYS A 211 -24.18 -4.79 2.94
C CYS A 211 -24.30 -3.27 3.08
N LEU A 212 -23.29 -2.52 2.62
CA LEU A 212 -23.28 -1.06 2.63
C LEU A 212 -24.44 -0.48 1.80
N GLN A 213 -24.64 -1.00 0.57
CA GLN A 213 -25.74 -0.60 -0.31
C GLN A 213 -27.13 -0.78 0.36
N THR A 214 -27.34 -1.86 1.12
CA THR A 214 -28.61 -2.08 1.85
C THR A 214 -28.85 -1.05 2.95
N ILE A 215 -27.81 -0.65 3.69
CA ILE A 215 -27.93 0.36 4.76
C ILE A 215 -28.15 1.75 4.16
N ASP A 216 -27.38 2.12 3.14
CA ASP A 216 -27.50 3.41 2.46
C ASP A 216 -28.89 3.58 1.80
N ALA A 217 -29.48 2.49 1.29
CA ALA A 217 -30.84 2.50 0.72
C ALA A 217 -31.95 2.77 1.74
N GLU A 218 -31.78 2.36 3.00
CA GLU A 218 -32.67 2.77 4.11
C GLU A 218 -32.29 4.15 4.68
N GLY A 219 -31.21 4.78 4.17
CA GLY A 219 -30.64 6.02 4.68
C GLY A 219 -29.98 5.87 6.05
N GLY A 220 -29.61 4.65 6.41
CA GLY A 220 -29.13 4.26 7.73
C GLY A 220 -27.71 4.72 8.07
N GLU A 221 -27.26 4.37 9.27
CA GLU A 221 -25.90 4.66 9.73
C GLU A 221 -25.06 3.39 9.61
N ILE A 222 -24.11 3.37 8.65
CA ILE A 222 -23.16 2.25 8.50
C ILE A 222 -22.45 1.98 9.85
N PRO A 223 -22.36 0.72 10.32
CA PRO A 223 -21.62 0.39 11.53
C PRO A 223 -20.12 0.68 11.44
N THR A 224 -19.53 1.15 12.53
CA THR A 224 -18.07 1.37 12.69
C THR A 224 -17.28 0.16 12.23
N GLN A 225 -17.68 -1.03 12.70
CA GLN A 225 -17.01 -2.29 12.40
C GLN A 225 -16.91 -2.57 10.90
N TRP A 226 -17.93 -2.19 10.12
CA TRP A 226 -17.93 -2.41 8.67
C TRP A 226 -17.00 -1.44 7.94
N ARG A 227 -16.77 -0.24 8.50
CA ARG A 227 -15.73 0.69 8.02
C ARG A 227 -14.33 0.15 8.31
N LEU A 228 -14.11 -0.41 9.50
CA LEU A 228 -12.85 -1.07 9.86
C LEU A 228 -12.58 -2.28 8.95
N TRP A 229 -13.59 -3.14 8.73
CA TRP A 229 -13.52 -4.25 7.78
C TRP A 229 -13.17 -3.80 6.36
N ARG A 230 -13.65 -2.64 5.90
CA ARG A 230 -13.27 -2.08 4.60
C ARG A 230 -11.78 -1.73 4.53
N VAL A 231 -11.20 -1.21 5.61
CA VAL A 231 -9.76 -0.90 5.68
C VAL A 231 -8.93 -2.18 5.72
N GLU A 232 -9.29 -3.13 6.60
CA GLU A 232 -8.64 -4.45 6.71
C GLU A 232 -8.64 -5.17 5.35
N LEU A 233 -9.77 -5.12 4.64
CA LEU A 233 -9.91 -5.79 3.35
C LEU A 233 -9.04 -5.17 2.25
N GLU A 234 -8.96 -3.85 2.15
CA GLU A 234 -8.09 -3.21 1.15
C GLU A 234 -6.60 -3.36 1.51
N LEU A 235 -6.25 -3.51 2.80
CA LEU A 235 -4.93 -3.93 3.24
C LEU A 235 -4.59 -5.36 2.77
N SER A 236 -5.46 -6.34 3.02
CA SER A 236 -5.25 -7.73 2.57
C SER A 236 -5.11 -7.86 1.05
N ARG A 237 -5.72 -6.94 0.29
CA ARG A 237 -5.62 -6.85 -1.18
C ARG A 237 -4.38 -6.12 -1.69
N GLY A 238 -3.56 -5.53 -0.81
CA GLY A 238 -2.44 -4.68 -1.18
C GLY A 238 -2.86 -3.39 -1.90
N ASN A 239 -4.11 -2.94 -1.73
CA ASN A 239 -4.66 -1.77 -2.42
C ASN A 239 -4.47 -0.50 -1.56
N TRP A 240 -3.23 -0.02 -1.52
CA TRP A 240 -2.77 1.01 -0.58
C TRP A 240 -3.57 2.32 -0.64
N ASP A 241 -3.98 2.77 -1.82
CA ASP A 241 -4.74 4.02 -1.99
C ASP A 241 -6.18 3.90 -1.48
N ALA A 242 -6.84 2.77 -1.75
CA ALA A 242 -8.16 2.49 -1.20
C ALA A 242 -8.11 2.28 0.32
N ALA A 243 -7.08 1.61 0.84
CA ALA A 243 -6.87 1.45 2.28
C ALA A 243 -6.62 2.81 2.98
N ASN A 244 -5.82 3.69 2.38
CA ASN A 244 -5.60 5.06 2.88
C ASN A 244 -6.91 5.87 2.87
N THR A 245 -7.70 5.77 1.80
CA THR A 245 -8.99 6.47 1.67
C THR A 245 -9.98 5.99 2.72
N ALA A 246 -10.21 4.68 2.82
CA ALA A 246 -11.12 4.08 3.79
C ALA A 246 -10.73 4.39 5.24
N ALA A 247 -9.42 4.41 5.56
CA ALA A 247 -8.95 4.74 6.90
C ALA A 247 -9.11 6.22 7.25
N ASN A 248 -8.95 7.12 6.27
CA ASN A 248 -9.27 8.55 6.44
C ASN A 248 -10.79 8.76 6.61
N ASP A 249 -11.63 8.03 5.87
CA ASP A 249 -13.09 8.11 5.98
C ASP A 249 -13.60 7.62 7.34
N ALA A 250 -13.04 6.51 7.85
CA ALA A 250 -13.31 6.03 9.20
C ALA A 250 -12.90 7.07 10.26
N LEU A 251 -11.70 7.65 10.14
CA LEU A 251 -11.20 8.65 11.09
C LEU A 251 -11.99 9.97 11.06
N ARG A 252 -12.51 10.38 9.90
CA ARG A 252 -13.36 11.58 9.78
C ARG A 252 -14.67 11.44 10.56
N LEU A 253 -15.22 10.22 10.61
CA LEU A 253 -16.47 9.92 11.31
C LEU A 253 -16.25 9.63 12.79
N GLU A 254 -15.14 8.99 13.15
CA GLU A 254 -14.82 8.61 14.53
C GLU A 254 -13.37 8.99 14.91
N PRO A 255 -13.07 10.29 15.06
CA PRO A 255 -11.71 10.78 15.32
C PRO A 255 -11.14 10.34 16.68
N ASN A 256 -12.02 10.00 17.63
CA ASN A 256 -11.69 9.62 19.01
C ASN A 256 -11.80 8.10 19.26
N SER A 257 -11.79 7.28 18.21
CA SER A 257 -11.78 5.81 18.35
C SER A 257 -10.33 5.29 18.38
N PRO A 258 -9.87 4.63 19.47
CA PRO A 258 -8.53 4.04 19.54
C PRO A 258 -8.27 3.03 18.42
N GLU A 259 -9.27 2.22 18.08
CA GLU A 259 -9.22 1.19 17.03
C GLU A 259 -9.01 1.83 15.64
N VAL A 260 -9.77 2.88 15.31
CA VAL A 260 -9.64 3.61 14.04
C VAL A 260 -8.27 4.28 13.95
N LEU A 261 -7.76 4.86 15.04
CA LEU A 261 -6.42 5.45 15.09
C LEU A 261 -5.31 4.40 14.95
N ALA A 262 -5.44 3.24 15.61
CA ALA A 262 -4.50 2.14 15.50
C ALA A 262 -4.44 1.61 14.05
N LEU A 263 -5.60 1.35 13.44
CA LEU A 263 -5.70 0.85 12.07
C LEU A 263 -5.21 1.89 11.05
N ARG A 264 -5.50 3.19 11.25
CA ARG A 264 -4.93 4.27 10.43
C ARG A 264 -3.40 4.30 10.52
N GLY A 265 -2.85 4.12 11.71
CA GLY A 265 -1.42 4.00 11.95
C GLY A 265 -0.81 2.78 11.23
N LEU A 266 -1.49 1.64 11.22
CA LEU A 266 -1.06 0.44 10.52
C LEU A 266 -0.99 0.65 9.00
N VAL A 267 -2.02 1.25 8.40
CA VAL A 267 -2.03 1.61 6.96
C VAL A 267 -0.84 2.52 6.62
N LEU A 268 -0.54 3.52 7.47
CA LEU A 268 0.59 4.43 7.28
C LEU A 268 1.94 3.71 7.41
N PHE A 269 2.08 2.82 8.39
CA PHE A 269 3.29 2.01 8.58
C PHE A 269 3.58 1.14 7.35
N LEU A 270 2.57 0.41 6.85
CA LEU A 270 2.69 -0.45 5.67
C LEU A 270 2.95 0.36 4.39
N SER A 271 2.43 1.59 4.30
CA SER A 271 2.74 2.58 3.26
C SER A 271 4.08 3.31 3.46
N GLY A 272 4.94 2.86 4.39
CA GLY A 272 6.27 3.44 4.66
C GLY A 272 6.30 4.80 5.38
N LYS A 273 5.15 5.34 5.80
CA LYS A 273 4.97 6.64 6.46
C LYS A 273 5.16 6.52 7.98
N LEU A 274 6.37 6.09 8.40
CA LEU A 274 6.71 5.75 9.78
C LEU A 274 6.41 6.88 10.81
N PRO A 275 6.74 8.16 10.58
CA PRO A 275 6.49 9.21 11.57
C PRO A 275 5.00 9.44 11.82
N GLN A 276 4.19 9.48 10.76
CA GLN A 276 2.74 9.60 10.87
C GLN A 276 2.12 8.36 11.53
N ALA A 277 2.60 7.16 11.20
CA ALA A 277 2.17 5.92 11.86
C ALA A 277 2.42 5.95 13.38
N LEU A 278 3.61 6.43 13.79
CA LEU A 278 3.97 6.58 15.20
C LEU A 278 3.08 7.60 15.93
N GLN A 279 2.74 8.71 15.26
CA GLN A 279 1.81 9.72 15.77
C GLN A 279 0.41 9.15 16.02
N HIS A 280 -0.16 8.43 15.05
CA HIS A 280 -1.49 7.82 15.20
C HIS A 280 -1.51 6.74 16.29
N ALA A 281 -0.50 5.87 16.34
CA ALA A 281 -0.38 4.87 17.41
C ALA A 281 -0.22 5.51 18.81
N ALA A 282 0.52 6.63 18.91
CA ALA A 282 0.65 7.37 20.16
C ALA A 282 -0.67 8.07 20.58
N SER A 283 -1.47 8.54 19.61
CA SER A 283 -2.80 9.11 19.89
C SER A 283 -3.81 8.04 20.34
N ALA A 284 -3.82 6.86 19.72
CA ALA A 284 -4.63 5.72 20.19
C ALA A 284 -4.32 5.38 21.66
N LEU A 285 -3.02 5.24 21.99
CA LEU A 285 -2.56 4.95 23.36
C LEU A 285 -2.77 6.08 24.37
N ARG A 286 -3.11 7.29 23.92
CA ARG A 286 -3.49 8.41 24.80
C ARG A 286 -4.96 8.32 25.22
N LEU A 287 -5.80 7.74 24.38
CA LEU A 287 -7.21 7.50 24.62
C LEU A 287 -7.42 6.19 25.40
N ASP A 288 -6.71 5.13 25.01
CA ASP A 288 -6.67 3.84 25.69
C ASP A 288 -5.22 3.34 25.83
N PRO A 289 -4.58 3.54 26.99
CA PRO A 289 -3.23 3.03 27.24
C PRO A 289 -3.10 1.50 27.17
N GLY A 290 -4.21 0.76 27.32
CA GLY A 290 -4.27 -0.71 27.27
C GLY A 290 -4.40 -1.27 25.86
N HIS A 291 -4.55 -0.43 24.83
CA HIS A 291 -4.90 -0.86 23.47
C HIS A 291 -3.80 -1.70 22.79
N GLU A 292 -3.93 -3.03 22.84
CA GLU A 292 -2.89 -3.97 22.41
C GLU A 292 -2.38 -3.73 20.98
N SER A 293 -3.28 -3.48 20.02
CA SER A 293 -2.93 -3.30 18.61
C SER A 293 -2.02 -2.08 18.42
N ALA A 294 -2.34 -0.95 19.07
CA ALA A 294 -1.52 0.26 19.06
C ALA A 294 -0.21 0.11 19.84
N GLN A 295 -0.19 -0.67 20.93
CA GLN A 295 1.05 -1.00 21.64
C GLN A 295 2.01 -1.79 20.74
N ARG A 296 1.50 -2.86 20.10
CA ARG A 296 2.27 -3.69 19.14
C ARG A 296 2.77 -2.86 17.96
N LEU A 297 1.88 -2.07 17.34
CA LEU A 297 2.21 -1.18 16.23
C LEU A 297 3.29 -0.15 16.62
N ARG A 298 3.13 0.56 17.73
CA ARG A 298 4.09 1.57 18.20
C ARG A 298 5.50 1.00 18.42
N LYS A 299 5.58 -0.22 18.97
CA LYS A 299 6.86 -0.93 19.12
C LYS A 299 7.46 -1.28 17.77
N ARG A 300 6.67 -1.92 16.90
CA ARG A 300 7.06 -2.38 15.56
C ARG A 300 7.55 -1.23 14.66
N VAL A 301 6.86 -0.09 14.65
CA VAL A 301 7.27 1.13 13.93
C VAL A 301 8.66 1.59 14.38
N LYS A 302 8.88 1.71 15.70
CA LYS A 302 10.17 2.13 16.27
C LYS A 302 11.31 1.15 15.98
N ASP A 303 11.05 -0.14 16.12
CA ASP A 303 12.06 -1.18 15.86
C ASP A 303 12.49 -1.15 14.39
N VAL A 304 11.54 -1.05 13.45
CA VAL A 304 11.80 -0.96 12.00
C VAL A 304 12.52 0.34 11.63
N GLU A 305 12.12 1.48 12.20
CA GLU A 305 12.76 2.79 11.97
C GLU A 305 14.23 2.75 12.38
N ARG A 306 14.53 2.31 13.61
CA ARG A 306 15.90 2.17 14.12
C ARG A 306 16.74 1.22 13.26
N LEU A 307 16.23 0.01 12.97
CA LEU A 307 16.99 -0.99 12.21
C LEU A 307 17.28 -0.54 10.77
N LYS A 308 16.32 0.13 10.13
CA LYS A 308 16.49 0.78 8.82
C LYS A 308 17.59 1.86 8.87
N GLU A 309 17.62 2.70 9.89
CA GLU A 309 18.64 3.75 10.04
C GLU A 309 20.03 3.18 10.32
N GLU A 310 20.12 2.14 11.16
CA GLU A 310 21.35 1.40 11.41
C GLU A 310 21.89 0.74 10.13
N GLY A 311 21.02 0.05 9.36
CA GLY A 311 21.38 -0.55 8.07
C GLY A 311 21.83 0.50 7.03
N ASN A 312 21.11 1.62 6.93
CA ASN A 312 21.50 2.75 6.08
C ASN A 312 22.88 3.32 6.48
N THR A 313 23.17 3.39 7.78
CA THR A 313 24.44 3.90 8.32
C THR A 313 25.59 2.93 8.06
N ALA A 314 25.36 1.62 8.24
CA ALA A 314 26.31 0.57 7.91
C ALA A 314 26.62 0.56 6.39
N PHE A 315 25.61 0.69 5.53
CA PHE A 315 25.75 0.76 4.08
C PHE A 315 26.59 1.97 3.62
N LYS A 316 26.34 3.15 4.21
CA LYS A 316 27.13 4.37 3.96
C LYS A 316 28.58 4.23 4.46
N GLY A 317 28.77 3.55 5.58
CA GLY A 317 30.10 3.23 6.15
C GLY A 317 30.77 2.00 5.53
N SER A 318 30.31 1.51 4.37
CA SER A 318 30.81 0.31 3.68
C SER A 318 30.85 -0.99 4.50
N ARG A 319 30.15 -1.05 5.64
CA ARG A 319 29.95 -2.25 6.46
C ARG A 319 28.78 -3.06 5.88
N LEU A 320 29.00 -3.60 4.68
CA LEU A 320 27.93 -4.15 3.85
C LEU A 320 27.22 -5.36 4.49
N GLN A 321 27.94 -6.29 5.13
CA GLN A 321 27.31 -7.43 5.79
C GLN A 321 26.43 -6.98 6.97
N GLU A 322 26.93 -6.08 7.83
CA GLU A 322 26.13 -5.50 8.92
C GLU A 322 24.87 -4.80 8.39
N ALA A 323 24.95 -4.14 7.22
CA ALA A 323 23.77 -3.55 6.59
C ALA A 323 22.74 -4.61 6.14
N VAL A 324 23.20 -5.73 5.54
CA VAL A 324 22.33 -6.88 5.21
C VAL A 324 21.66 -7.44 6.45
N ASP A 325 22.40 -7.60 7.55
CA ASP A 325 21.89 -8.14 8.81
C ASP A 325 20.79 -7.22 9.39
N ARG A 326 21.03 -5.91 9.49
CA ARG A 326 20.02 -4.95 10.01
C ARG A 326 18.80 -4.80 9.12
N TYR A 327 18.95 -4.89 7.80
CA TYR A 327 17.79 -4.92 6.90
C TYR A 327 17.00 -6.23 7.06
N THR A 328 17.67 -7.35 7.33
CA THR A 328 17.01 -8.64 7.61
C THR A 328 16.22 -8.57 8.92
N ASP A 329 16.82 -8.09 10.01
CA ASP A 329 16.12 -7.84 11.28
C ASP A 329 14.87 -6.95 11.07
N ALA A 330 14.99 -5.90 10.26
CA ALA A 330 13.88 -5.00 9.97
C ALA A 330 12.77 -5.69 9.14
N LEU A 331 13.13 -6.53 8.18
CA LEU A 331 12.19 -7.34 7.40
C LEU A 331 11.48 -8.38 8.28
N ASP A 332 12.14 -8.94 9.30
CA ASP A 332 11.51 -9.85 10.26
C ASP A 332 10.54 -9.12 11.20
N ARG A 333 10.84 -7.87 11.58
CA ARG A 333 9.89 -7.02 12.32
C ARG A 333 8.69 -6.61 11.48
N ILE A 334 8.81 -6.55 10.15
CA ILE A 334 7.67 -6.35 9.26
C ILE A 334 6.92 -7.67 9.02
N GLY A 335 7.62 -8.79 8.81
CA GLY A 335 6.98 -10.07 8.48
C GLY A 335 6.24 -10.07 7.14
N GLU A 336 5.43 -11.11 6.92
CA GLU A 336 4.74 -11.41 5.65
C GLU A 336 3.25 -11.78 5.85
N VAL A 337 2.62 -11.21 6.87
CA VAL A 337 1.20 -11.45 7.21
C VAL A 337 0.30 -11.09 6.02
N GLU A 338 -0.55 -12.03 5.58
CA GLU A 338 -1.37 -11.84 4.36
C GLU A 338 -2.41 -10.73 4.53
N GLU A 339 -3.00 -10.62 5.72
CA GLU A 339 -3.96 -9.59 6.11
C GLU A 339 -3.36 -8.18 6.16
N GLU A 340 -2.02 -8.07 6.20
CA GLU A 340 -1.28 -6.81 6.12
C GLU A 340 -0.67 -6.59 4.72
N GLY A 341 -1.17 -7.28 3.68
CA GLY A 341 -0.65 -7.19 2.32
C GLY A 341 0.83 -7.60 2.25
N LYS A 342 1.21 -8.63 3.01
CA LYS A 342 2.58 -9.18 3.10
C LYS A 342 3.64 -8.13 3.46
N GLY A 343 3.28 -7.16 4.30
CA GLY A 343 4.19 -6.10 4.78
C GLY A 343 4.33 -4.90 3.84
N GLY A 344 3.68 -4.93 2.67
CA GLY A 344 3.46 -3.77 1.80
C GLY A 344 4.69 -2.99 1.32
N GLN A 345 4.48 -1.68 1.09
CA GLN A 345 5.46 -0.78 0.49
C GLN A 345 6.72 -0.62 1.36
N ILE A 346 6.58 -0.67 2.69
CA ILE A 346 7.74 -0.63 3.60
C ILE A 346 8.61 -1.89 3.47
N ARG A 347 8.01 -3.08 3.32
CA ARG A 347 8.74 -4.33 3.04
C ARG A 347 9.45 -4.24 1.70
N ALA A 348 8.74 -3.84 0.64
CA ALA A 348 9.32 -3.66 -0.70
C ALA A 348 10.53 -2.71 -0.69
N THR A 349 10.42 -1.58 0.03
CA THR A 349 11.52 -0.61 0.17
C THR A 349 12.76 -1.22 0.83
N LEU A 350 12.58 -2.00 1.90
CA LEU A 350 13.71 -2.64 2.59
C LEU A 350 14.32 -3.80 1.80
N LEU A 351 13.51 -4.60 1.09
CA LEU A 351 13.99 -5.61 0.15
C LEU A 351 14.85 -4.96 -0.95
N SER A 352 14.41 -3.85 -1.53
CA SER A 352 15.19 -3.10 -2.54
C SER A 352 16.52 -2.55 -1.97
N ASN A 353 16.54 -2.10 -0.70
CA ASN A 353 17.78 -1.69 -0.03
C ASN A 353 18.72 -2.87 0.25
N ARG A 354 18.19 -4.02 0.69
CA ARG A 354 18.97 -5.23 0.96
C ARG A 354 19.54 -5.82 -0.33
N ALA A 355 18.73 -5.94 -1.39
CA ALA A 355 19.19 -6.31 -2.74
C ALA A 355 20.33 -5.40 -3.23
N THR A 356 20.19 -4.08 -3.10
CA THR A 356 21.23 -3.11 -3.50
C THR A 356 22.53 -3.29 -2.70
N THR A 357 22.43 -3.80 -1.47
CA THR A 357 23.59 -4.13 -0.62
C THR A 357 24.22 -5.47 -1.01
N LEU A 358 23.39 -6.48 -1.30
CA LEU A 358 23.82 -7.80 -1.78
C LEU A 358 24.52 -7.73 -3.15
N VAL A 359 24.08 -6.85 -4.06
CA VAL A 359 24.79 -6.56 -5.31
C VAL A 359 26.22 -6.04 -5.07
N LYS A 360 26.43 -5.18 -4.06
CA LYS A 360 27.78 -4.73 -3.68
C LYS A 360 28.63 -5.82 -3.01
N LEU A 361 28.02 -6.90 -2.57
CA LEU A 361 28.68 -8.10 -2.03
C LEU A 361 28.79 -9.22 -3.09
N GLU A 362 28.44 -8.95 -4.35
CA GLU A 362 28.42 -9.92 -5.46
C GLU A 362 27.50 -11.14 -5.22
N ARG A 363 26.56 -11.03 -4.26
CA ARG A 363 25.56 -12.06 -3.91
C ARG A 363 24.33 -11.94 -4.81
N TYR A 364 24.54 -12.13 -6.12
CA TYR A 364 23.55 -11.82 -7.16
C TYR A 364 22.25 -12.64 -7.07
N GLU A 365 22.31 -13.92 -6.68
CA GLU A 365 21.13 -14.78 -6.58
C GLU A 365 20.17 -14.34 -5.46
N GLU A 366 20.70 -14.05 -4.28
CA GLU A 366 19.91 -13.52 -3.15
C GLU A 366 19.38 -12.11 -3.44
N ALA A 367 20.19 -11.27 -4.11
CA ALA A 367 19.76 -9.95 -4.56
C ALA A 367 18.62 -10.03 -5.58
N LEU A 368 18.62 -11.05 -6.45
CA LEU A 368 17.55 -11.28 -7.42
C LEU A 368 16.25 -11.63 -6.69
N GLY A 369 16.30 -12.59 -5.76
CA GLY A 369 15.15 -13.00 -4.94
C GLY A 369 14.53 -11.85 -4.14
N ASP A 370 15.36 -11.03 -3.49
CA ASP A 370 14.90 -9.80 -2.80
C ASP A 370 14.22 -8.82 -3.75
N THR A 371 14.76 -8.68 -4.97
CA THR A 371 14.22 -7.72 -5.95
C THR A 371 12.92 -8.23 -6.57
N GLU A 372 12.78 -9.53 -6.82
CA GLU A 372 11.53 -10.16 -7.25
C GLU A 372 10.45 -10.06 -6.16
N ALA A 373 10.80 -10.33 -4.89
CA ALA A 373 9.89 -10.12 -3.77
C ALA A 373 9.48 -8.64 -3.61
N SER A 374 10.41 -7.70 -3.83
CA SER A 374 10.09 -6.26 -3.83
C SER A 374 9.11 -5.89 -4.95
N LEU A 375 9.28 -6.45 -6.15
CA LEU A 375 8.44 -6.13 -7.32
C LEU A 375 7.07 -6.83 -7.27
N ALA A 376 6.97 -7.97 -6.59
CA ALA A 376 5.69 -8.62 -6.30
C ALA A 376 4.82 -7.77 -5.34
N LEU A 377 5.43 -7.00 -4.45
CA LEU A 377 4.74 -6.12 -3.50
C LEU A 377 4.51 -4.69 -4.06
N TYR A 378 5.45 -4.19 -4.86
CA TYR A 378 5.39 -2.86 -5.47
C TYR A 378 6.06 -2.85 -6.85
N SER A 379 5.29 -3.25 -7.87
CA SER A 379 5.77 -3.48 -9.25
C SER A 379 6.26 -2.23 -9.98
N THR A 380 5.78 -1.05 -9.59
CA THR A 380 6.19 0.25 -10.15
C THR A 380 7.48 0.80 -9.52
N SER A 381 8.12 0.06 -8.60
CA SER A 381 9.37 0.47 -7.96
C SER A 381 10.53 0.61 -8.97
N PHE A 382 10.78 1.84 -9.45
CA PHE A 382 11.89 2.09 -10.37
C PHE A 382 13.25 1.67 -9.77
N LYS A 383 13.40 1.78 -8.44
CA LYS A 383 14.62 1.39 -7.71
C LYS A 383 14.83 -0.13 -7.75
N ALA A 384 13.77 -0.92 -7.53
CA ALA A 384 13.85 -2.37 -7.63
C ALA A 384 14.08 -2.80 -9.10
N LEU A 385 13.37 -2.23 -10.07
CA LEU A 385 13.61 -2.49 -11.50
C LEU A 385 15.07 -2.20 -11.89
N ARG A 386 15.64 -1.05 -11.47
CA ARG A 386 17.05 -0.72 -11.71
C ARG A 386 18.01 -1.74 -11.09
N THR A 387 17.75 -2.17 -9.85
CA THR A 387 18.59 -3.17 -9.19
C THR A 387 18.48 -4.52 -9.89
N ARG A 388 17.30 -4.94 -10.35
CA ARG A 388 17.12 -6.16 -11.15
C ARG A 388 17.85 -6.08 -12.48
N ALA A 389 17.77 -4.94 -13.16
CA ALA A 389 18.48 -4.70 -14.42
C ALA A 389 20.00 -4.84 -14.26
N ARG A 390 20.57 -4.27 -13.19
CA ARG A 390 22.00 -4.40 -12.86
C ARG A 390 22.38 -5.86 -12.55
N ILE A 391 21.58 -6.58 -11.79
CA ILE A 391 21.80 -8.01 -11.50
C ILE A 391 21.80 -8.82 -12.81
N ASN A 392 20.77 -8.64 -13.65
CA ASN A 392 20.65 -9.33 -14.94
C ASN A 392 21.80 -8.97 -15.91
N LEU A 393 22.35 -7.75 -15.84
CA LEU A 393 23.52 -7.35 -16.61
C LEU A 393 24.79 -8.11 -16.18
N HIS A 394 24.97 -8.35 -14.87
CA HIS A 394 26.05 -9.21 -14.34
C HIS A 394 25.86 -10.70 -14.65
N LEU A 395 24.61 -11.16 -14.76
CA LEU A 395 24.26 -12.53 -15.15
C LEU A 395 24.19 -12.74 -16.68
N GLU A 396 24.65 -11.77 -17.48
CA GLU A 396 24.62 -11.76 -18.96
C GLU A 396 23.21 -11.94 -19.57
N LYS A 397 22.15 -11.72 -18.79
CA LYS A 397 20.73 -11.77 -19.20
C LYS A 397 20.31 -10.42 -19.80
N TYR A 398 21.02 -10.01 -20.85
CA TYR A 398 20.96 -8.66 -21.41
C TYR A 398 19.56 -8.21 -21.85
N ASP A 399 18.78 -9.06 -22.52
CA ASP A 399 17.44 -8.68 -22.99
C ASP A 399 16.48 -8.35 -21.83
N VAL A 400 16.57 -9.09 -20.70
CA VAL A 400 15.80 -8.82 -19.47
C VAL A 400 16.30 -7.54 -18.79
N ALA A 401 17.62 -7.33 -18.73
CA ALA A 401 18.20 -6.12 -18.16
C ALA A 401 17.75 -4.85 -18.91
N ILE A 402 17.70 -4.91 -20.25
CA ILE A 402 17.24 -3.81 -21.11
C ILE A 402 15.75 -3.51 -20.89
N ALA A 403 14.91 -4.53 -20.78
CA ALA A 403 13.49 -4.35 -20.46
C ALA A 403 13.32 -3.67 -19.08
N ASP A 404 14.03 -4.16 -18.05
CA ASP A 404 13.98 -3.58 -16.70
C ASP A 404 14.49 -2.13 -16.66
N PHE A 405 15.56 -1.78 -17.38
CA PHE A 405 16.05 -0.40 -17.47
C PHE A 405 15.05 0.53 -18.17
N ARG A 406 14.36 0.07 -19.22
CA ARG A 406 13.32 0.85 -19.91
C ARG A 406 12.13 1.12 -18.97
N SER A 407 11.56 0.08 -18.38
CA SER A 407 10.46 0.24 -17.42
C SER A 407 10.88 1.05 -16.19
N SER A 408 12.10 0.91 -15.69
CA SER A 408 12.63 1.77 -14.61
C SER A 408 12.68 3.24 -15.02
N ALA A 409 13.13 3.56 -16.25
CA ALA A 409 13.17 4.93 -16.75
C ALA A 409 11.78 5.53 -16.97
N GLU A 410 10.81 4.73 -17.39
CA GLU A 410 9.40 5.13 -17.51
C GLU A 410 8.78 5.45 -16.13
N GLN A 411 8.95 4.56 -15.14
CA GLN A 411 8.44 4.77 -13.78
C GLN A 411 9.10 5.99 -13.11
N ALA A 412 10.42 6.16 -13.25
CA ALA A 412 11.10 7.37 -12.78
C ALA A 412 10.61 8.66 -13.49
N GLY A 413 10.16 8.54 -14.75
CA GLY A 413 9.52 9.63 -15.49
C GLY A 413 8.13 9.99 -14.94
N PHE A 414 7.30 9.00 -14.62
CA PHE A 414 6.01 9.23 -13.95
C PHE A 414 6.17 9.84 -12.54
N GLU A 415 7.25 9.51 -11.82
CA GLU A 415 7.61 10.15 -10.54
C GLU A 415 8.25 11.55 -10.70
N GLY A 416 8.50 12.03 -11.92
CA GLY A 416 9.11 13.35 -12.18
C GLY A 416 10.61 13.44 -11.88
N LEU A 417 11.32 12.30 -11.82
CA LEU A 417 12.71 12.21 -11.39
C LEU A 417 13.70 12.32 -12.56
N ASP A 418 13.70 13.47 -13.26
CA ASP A 418 14.51 13.71 -14.47
C ASP A 418 15.99 13.32 -14.37
N ALA A 419 16.61 13.50 -13.20
CA ALA A 419 18.01 13.12 -12.98
C ALA A 419 18.21 11.60 -13.00
N GLU A 420 17.31 10.85 -12.36
CA GLU A 420 17.30 9.38 -12.39
C GLU A 420 16.97 8.87 -13.80
N VAL A 421 16.01 9.49 -14.50
CA VAL A 421 15.67 9.17 -15.90
C VAL A 421 16.90 9.31 -16.81
N ARG A 422 17.70 10.38 -16.65
CA ARG A 422 18.96 10.57 -17.40
C ARG A 422 20.00 9.50 -17.05
N SER A 423 20.15 9.13 -15.77
CA SER A 423 21.06 8.04 -15.34
C SER A 423 20.63 6.70 -15.94
N LEU A 424 19.35 6.36 -15.84
CA LEU A 424 18.76 5.13 -16.35
C LEU A 424 18.88 5.00 -17.87
N LYS A 425 18.69 6.09 -18.63
CA LYS A 425 18.94 6.12 -20.08
C LYS A 425 20.42 5.91 -20.44
N SER A 426 21.35 6.34 -19.59
CA SER A 426 22.79 6.08 -19.76
C SER A 426 23.14 4.61 -19.45
N GLU A 427 22.57 4.04 -18.39
CA GLU A 427 22.72 2.61 -18.06
C GLU A 427 22.08 1.71 -19.13
N LEU A 428 20.91 2.08 -19.64
CA LEU A 428 20.23 1.41 -20.76
C LEU A 428 21.12 1.33 -22.00
N LYS A 429 21.71 2.47 -22.44
CA LYS A 429 22.63 2.48 -23.58
C LYS A 429 23.84 1.56 -23.37
N LYS A 430 24.36 1.46 -22.14
CA LYS A 430 25.46 0.53 -21.81
C LYS A 430 25.02 -0.93 -21.88
N ALA A 431 23.80 -1.25 -21.45
CA ALA A 431 23.22 -2.59 -21.55
C ALA A 431 22.93 -2.96 -23.02
N GLU A 432 22.40 -2.04 -23.82
CA GLU A 432 22.19 -2.23 -25.27
C GLU A 432 23.52 -2.43 -26.01
N ALA A 433 24.56 -1.66 -25.68
CA ALA A 433 25.91 -1.88 -26.20
C ALA A 433 26.54 -3.20 -25.72
N ALA A 434 26.17 -3.71 -24.53
CA ALA A 434 26.60 -5.03 -24.06
C ALA A 434 25.90 -6.17 -24.81
N LEU A 435 24.57 -6.08 -25.00
CA LEU A 435 23.79 -7.00 -25.85
C LEU A 435 24.32 -7.05 -27.27
N LYS A 436 24.63 -5.89 -27.85
CA LYS A 436 25.21 -5.79 -29.19
C LYS A 436 26.55 -6.53 -29.23
N ARG A 437 27.46 -6.23 -28.29
CA ARG A 437 28.77 -6.90 -28.18
C ARG A 437 28.68 -8.41 -27.94
N SER A 438 27.65 -8.91 -27.25
CA SER A 438 27.44 -10.35 -27.06
C SER A 438 26.88 -11.06 -28.30
N LYS A 439 26.25 -10.30 -29.22
CA LYS A 439 25.71 -10.80 -30.50
C LYS A 439 26.71 -10.66 -31.66
N THR A 440 27.59 -9.66 -31.63
CA THR A 440 28.70 -9.53 -32.58
C THR A 440 29.75 -10.62 -32.37
N LYS A 441 30.29 -11.15 -33.47
CA LYS A 441 31.38 -12.14 -33.46
C LYS A 441 32.62 -11.56 -32.78
N ASP A 442 33.20 -12.25 -31.78
CA ASP A 442 34.48 -11.83 -31.20
C ASP A 442 35.65 -12.30 -32.08
N TYR A 443 36.12 -11.43 -32.97
CA TYR A 443 37.21 -11.73 -33.92
C TYR A 443 38.56 -12.05 -33.24
N TYR A 444 38.84 -11.47 -32.07
CA TYR A 444 40.04 -11.81 -31.29
C TYR A 444 39.92 -13.23 -30.73
N LYS A 445 38.75 -13.60 -30.21
CA LYS A 445 38.46 -14.94 -29.71
C LYS A 445 38.49 -16.00 -30.84
N ILE A 446 38.03 -15.65 -32.04
CA ILE A 446 38.11 -16.52 -33.24
C ILE A 446 39.57 -16.81 -33.63
N LEU A 447 40.46 -15.82 -33.57
CA LEU A 447 41.89 -16.00 -33.86
C LEU A 447 42.72 -16.49 -32.65
N GLY A 448 42.13 -16.53 -31.45
CA GLY A 448 42.82 -16.89 -30.21
C GLY A 448 43.85 -15.86 -29.76
N LEU A 449 43.49 -14.57 -29.85
CA LEU A 449 44.33 -13.41 -29.53
C LEU A 449 43.78 -12.66 -28.31
N ALA A 450 44.65 -11.94 -27.61
CA ALA A 450 44.27 -10.89 -26.67
C ALA A 450 43.97 -9.58 -27.43
N ARG A 451 43.16 -8.67 -26.86
CA ARG A 451 42.73 -7.45 -27.56
C ARG A 451 43.85 -6.43 -27.78
N ASP A 452 44.87 -6.47 -26.93
CA ASP A 452 46.10 -5.68 -26.99
C ASP A 452 47.16 -6.25 -27.96
N CYS A 453 46.83 -7.30 -28.74
CA CYS A 453 47.79 -7.95 -29.62
C CYS A 453 48.34 -7.04 -30.73
N GLY A 454 49.60 -7.24 -31.10
CA GLY A 454 50.24 -6.52 -32.20
C GLY A 454 49.93 -7.11 -33.59
N ASP A 455 50.08 -6.32 -34.65
CA ASP A 455 49.78 -6.73 -36.04
C ASP A 455 50.54 -7.99 -36.50
N VAL A 456 51.74 -8.21 -35.95
CA VAL A 456 52.56 -9.41 -36.19
C VAL A 456 51.88 -10.66 -35.62
N GLU A 457 51.23 -10.52 -34.47
CA GLU A 457 50.50 -11.60 -33.80
C GLU A 457 49.21 -11.93 -34.52
N ILE A 458 48.47 -10.90 -35.00
CA ILE A 458 47.29 -11.06 -35.86
C ILE A 458 47.64 -11.88 -37.11
N LYS A 459 48.69 -11.49 -37.83
CA LYS A 459 49.17 -12.22 -39.03
C LYS A 459 49.67 -13.64 -38.70
N LYS A 460 50.23 -13.87 -37.51
CA LYS A 460 50.70 -15.19 -37.05
C LYS A 460 49.53 -16.10 -36.66
N ALA A 461 48.52 -15.57 -35.98
CA ALA A 461 47.32 -16.28 -35.58
C ALA A 461 46.44 -16.65 -36.78
N TYR A 462 46.25 -15.73 -37.74
CA TYR A 462 45.56 -16.03 -39.00
C TYR A 462 46.23 -17.19 -39.75
N ARG A 463 47.55 -17.15 -39.98
CA ARG A 463 48.25 -18.27 -40.62
C ARG A 463 48.10 -19.60 -39.88
N ARG A 464 48.02 -19.57 -38.55
CA ARG A 464 47.86 -20.76 -37.69
C ARG A 464 46.45 -21.35 -37.78
N GLU A 465 45.41 -20.52 -37.62
CA GLU A 465 44.02 -20.99 -37.66
C GLU A 465 43.55 -21.30 -39.08
N SER A 466 43.91 -20.50 -40.10
CA SER A 466 43.57 -20.79 -41.50
C SER A 466 44.16 -22.11 -41.97
N LEU A 467 45.39 -22.44 -41.59
CA LEU A 467 46.04 -23.70 -41.98
C LEU A 467 45.45 -24.93 -41.27
N LYS A 468 44.80 -24.72 -40.12
CA LYS A 468 44.10 -25.74 -39.31
C LYS A 468 42.65 -25.95 -39.76
N HIS A 469 41.98 -24.90 -40.23
CA HIS A 469 40.59 -24.95 -40.69
C HIS A 469 40.43 -25.05 -42.22
N HIS A 470 41.53 -25.08 -42.98
CA HIS A 470 41.49 -25.16 -44.45
C HIS A 470 40.68 -26.37 -44.98
N PRO A 471 39.76 -26.18 -45.94
CA PRO A 471 38.89 -27.26 -46.45
C PRO A 471 39.71 -28.43 -47.03
N ASP A 472 40.72 -28.15 -47.86
CA ASP A 472 41.61 -29.18 -48.45
C ASP A 472 42.38 -30.05 -47.43
N LYS A 473 42.40 -29.66 -46.15
CA LYS A 473 43.04 -30.42 -45.06
C LYS A 473 42.03 -31.14 -44.16
N GLY A 474 40.78 -31.26 -44.59
CA GLY A 474 39.68 -31.80 -43.77
C GLY A 474 39.25 -30.84 -42.66
N GLY A 475 39.49 -29.54 -42.84
CA GLY A 475 39.11 -28.50 -41.91
C GLY A 475 37.62 -28.11 -42.00
N ASP A 476 37.17 -27.45 -40.95
CA ASP A 476 35.79 -26.93 -40.84
C ASP A 476 35.64 -25.63 -41.66
N GLU A 477 34.88 -25.71 -42.75
CA GLU A 477 34.70 -24.62 -43.72
C GLU A 477 34.00 -23.38 -43.12
N GLU A 478 33.08 -23.56 -42.16
CA GLU A 478 32.42 -22.44 -41.47
C GLU A 478 33.42 -21.70 -40.57
N LYS A 479 34.25 -22.45 -39.85
CA LYS A 479 35.34 -21.85 -39.05
C LYS A 479 36.41 -21.19 -39.93
N PHE A 480 36.69 -21.73 -41.11
CA PHE A 480 37.60 -21.10 -42.07
C PHE A 480 37.07 -19.73 -42.52
N LYS A 481 35.78 -19.64 -42.86
CA LYS A 481 35.11 -18.37 -43.21
C LYS A 481 35.20 -17.35 -42.06
N LEU A 482 34.92 -17.78 -40.82
CA LEU A 482 35.04 -16.92 -39.63
C LEU A 482 36.48 -16.43 -39.39
N VAL A 483 37.50 -17.26 -39.65
CA VAL A 483 38.92 -16.90 -39.50
C VAL A 483 39.37 -15.89 -40.56
N VAL A 484 38.88 -16.02 -41.80
CA VAL A 484 39.13 -15.05 -42.89
C VAL A 484 38.45 -13.72 -42.59
N GLU A 485 37.18 -13.75 -42.17
CA GLU A 485 36.41 -12.57 -41.72
C GLU A 485 37.11 -11.84 -40.56
N ALA A 486 37.53 -12.58 -39.52
CA ALA A 486 38.25 -12.03 -38.38
C ALA A 486 39.57 -11.35 -38.77
N HIS A 487 40.34 -11.94 -39.70
CA HIS A 487 41.55 -11.30 -40.20
C HIS A 487 41.25 -10.06 -41.07
N ALA A 488 40.18 -10.09 -41.88
CA ALA A 488 39.80 -8.95 -42.72
C ALA A 488 39.40 -7.70 -41.92
N VAL A 489 38.84 -7.87 -40.70
CA VAL A 489 38.55 -6.76 -39.79
C VAL A 489 39.77 -6.37 -38.95
N LEU A 490 40.48 -7.33 -38.36
CA LEU A 490 41.57 -7.02 -37.41
C LEU A 490 42.91 -6.63 -38.06
N SER A 491 43.14 -6.96 -39.35
CA SER A 491 44.39 -6.61 -40.03
C SER A 491 44.45 -5.20 -40.62
N ASP A 492 43.30 -4.51 -40.68
CA ASP A 492 43.21 -3.10 -41.04
C ASP A 492 43.09 -2.24 -39.76
N PRO A 493 43.99 -1.26 -39.52
CA PRO A 493 43.97 -0.47 -38.28
C PRO A 493 42.66 0.31 -38.04
N HIS A 494 42.01 0.80 -39.09
CA HIS A 494 40.80 1.61 -38.96
C HIS A 494 39.55 0.74 -38.78
N ARG A 495 39.46 -0.41 -39.47
CA ARG A 495 38.40 -1.41 -39.20
C ARG A 495 38.54 -2.00 -37.80
N ARG A 496 39.77 -2.28 -37.36
CA ARG A 496 40.08 -2.71 -35.99
C ARG A 496 39.64 -1.66 -34.96
N GLU A 497 39.98 -0.38 -35.17
CA GLU A 497 39.56 0.71 -34.29
C GLU A 497 38.03 0.85 -34.20
N ARG A 498 37.32 0.85 -35.34
CA ARG A 498 35.84 0.89 -35.35
C ARG A 498 35.22 -0.30 -34.64
N TYR A 499 35.76 -1.50 -34.86
CA TYR A 499 35.33 -2.72 -34.20
C TYR A 499 35.59 -2.70 -32.68
N ASP A 500 36.74 -2.19 -32.23
CA ASP A 500 37.08 -2.03 -30.81
C ASP A 500 36.22 -0.96 -30.13
N MET A 501 35.83 0.09 -30.87
CA MET A 501 34.87 1.12 -30.45
C MET A 501 33.41 0.65 -30.48
N GLY A 502 33.12 -0.48 -31.13
CA GLY A 502 31.77 -1.04 -31.27
C GLY A 502 30.89 -0.32 -32.30
N GLU A 503 31.49 0.44 -33.22
CA GLU A 503 30.83 1.06 -34.37
C GLU A 503 30.56 0.00 -35.45
N ASP A 504 29.41 0.07 -36.12
CA ASP A 504 28.99 -0.94 -37.11
C ASP A 504 29.71 -0.80 -38.44
N GLU A 505 30.06 -1.95 -39.04
CA GLU A 505 30.28 -2.03 -40.49
C GLU A 505 28.97 -2.32 -41.25
N ASP A 506 27.94 -2.84 -40.57
CA ASP A 506 26.61 -3.12 -41.15
C ASP A 506 25.69 -1.88 -41.20
N GLY A 507 26.22 -0.68 -40.89
CA GLY A 507 25.48 0.58 -40.76
C GLY A 507 25.14 1.32 -42.07
N GLN A 508 25.26 0.67 -43.25
CA GLN A 508 24.94 1.28 -44.55
C GLN A 508 23.79 0.55 -45.28
N THR A 509 22.60 0.50 -44.69
CA THR A 509 21.36 0.27 -45.47
C THR A 509 20.14 0.96 -44.86
N GLU A 510 20.09 2.30 -44.86
CA GLU A 510 18.88 3.09 -45.21
C GLU A 510 19.17 4.61 -45.20
N GLY A 511 19.06 5.25 -46.37
CA GLY A 511 18.93 6.71 -46.52
C GLY A 511 20.22 7.51 -46.80
N GLY A 512 20.37 8.04 -48.03
CA GLY A 512 21.21 9.23 -48.28
C GLY A 512 22.39 9.15 -49.26
N MET A 513 22.19 8.57 -50.44
CA MET A 513 22.79 8.95 -51.74
C MET A 513 24.09 9.81 -51.76
N GLY A 514 25.22 9.18 -52.16
CA GLY A 514 26.33 9.90 -52.84
C GLY A 514 27.76 9.55 -52.40
N GLY A 515 28.38 8.54 -53.04
CA GLY A 515 29.83 8.28 -52.88
C GLY A 515 30.25 6.92 -53.44
N SER A 516 30.91 6.89 -54.59
CA SER A 516 31.34 5.67 -55.29
C SER A 516 32.56 5.00 -54.65
N GLY A 517 32.43 3.74 -54.25
CA GLY A 517 33.54 2.83 -53.90
C GLY A 517 33.06 1.36 -53.93
N PRO A 518 33.85 0.38 -54.37
CA PRO A 518 33.27 -0.78 -55.06
C PRO A 518 33.64 -2.13 -54.44
N PHE A 519 32.87 -2.61 -53.46
CA PHE A 519 32.94 -4.02 -53.04
C PHE A 519 31.56 -4.55 -52.67
N SER A 520 31.16 -5.64 -53.32
CA SER A 520 29.93 -6.38 -53.03
C SER A 520 30.26 -7.86 -52.83
N ASN A 521 29.29 -8.66 -52.36
CA ASN A 521 29.50 -10.07 -51.99
C ASN A 521 30.02 -11.01 -53.11
N ALA A 522 30.20 -10.53 -54.34
CA ALA A 522 30.80 -11.28 -55.45
C ALA A 522 32.33 -11.42 -55.35
N ASP A 523 33.06 -10.43 -54.81
CA ASP A 523 34.53 -10.39 -54.81
C ASP A 523 35.21 -11.53 -54.02
N LEU A 524 34.54 -12.08 -53.00
CA LEU A 524 35.08 -13.17 -52.18
C LEU A 524 35.27 -14.48 -52.97
N ALA A 525 34.48 -14.71 -54.01
CA ALA A 525 34.64 -15.87 -54.89
C ALA A 525 35.83 -15.69 -55.85
N GLU A 526 36.12 -14.46 -56.28
CA GLU A 526 37.20 -14.15 -57.21
C GLU A 526 38.57 -14.22 -56.50
N ILE A 527 38.67 -13.72 -55.27
CA ILE A 527 39.84 -13.90 -54.40
C ILE A 527 40.14 -15.40 -54.14
N PHE A 528 39.11 -16.23 -53.99
CA PHE A 528 39.27 -17.68 -53.82
C PHE A 528 39.87 -18.34 -55.07
N SER A 529 39.46 -17.90 -56.27
CA SER A 529 39.97 -18.40 -57.55
C SER A 529 41.45 -18.09 -57.79
N GLN A 530 41.93 -16.92 -57.34
CA GLN A 530 43.30 -16.47 -57.60
C GLN A 530 44.36 -17.20 -56.76
N PHE A 531 43.95 -17.89 -55.69
CA PHE A 531 44.87 -18.59 -54.77
C PHE A 531 45.05 -20.09 -55.09
N GLN A 532 44.19 -20.69 -55.92
CA GLN A 532 44.19 -22.13 -56.20
C GLN A 532 45.03 -22.52 -57.44
N GLY A 533 45.54 -21.54 -58.20
CA GLY A 533 46.28 -21.72 -59.46
C GLY A 533 47.81 -21.68 -59.35
N GLY A 534 48.42 -22.75 -58.85
CA GLY A 534 49.81 -23.21 -59.12
C GLY A 534 50.99 -22.21 -59.22
N GLY A 535 51.93 -22.28 -58.26
CA GLY A 535 53.34 -21.88 -58.48
C GLY A 535 54.08 -22.89 -59.39
N PRO A 536 55.37 -22.65 -59.77
CA PRO A 536 56.45 -22.49 -58.77
C PRO A 536 57.70 -21.63 -59.15
N PHE A 537 58.44 -21.26 -58.10
CA PHE A 537 59.92 -21.13 -57.96
C PHE A 537 60.87 -20.90 -59.16
N GLY A 538 61.70 -19.85 -59.06
CA GLY A 538 63.03 -19.69 -59.72
C GLY A 538 63.28 -18.29 -60.30
N GLY A 539 64.41 -17.61 -60.10
CA GLY A 539 65.59 -17.86 -59.26
C GLY A 539 66.72 -16.83 -59.50
N GLY A 540 67.56 -16.54 -58.49
CA GLY A 540 68.74 -15.63 -58.58
C GLY A 540 68.42 -14.12 -58.64
N GLY A 541 69.30 -13.19 -58.23
CA GLY A 541 70.56 -13.34 -57.51
C GLY A 541 71.42 -12.05 -57.52
N GLY A 542 72.05 -11.71 -56.38
CA GLY A 542 73.23 -10.83 -56.30
C GLY A 542 73.04 -9.30 -56.16
N GLY A 543 73.85 -8.70 -55.27
CA GLY A 543 74.54 -7.44 -55.60
C GLY A 543 74.33 -6.18 -54.75
N GLY A 544 74.96 -6.10 -53.58
CA GLY A 544 75.87 -4.97 -53.24
C GLY A 544 75.35 -3.58 -52.83
N GLY A 545 75.81 -3.11 -51.66
CA GLY A 545 76.67 -1.91 -51.64
C GLY A 545 76.14 -0.57 -51.08
N GLY A 546 76.29 -0.37 -49.76
CA GLY A 546 76.94 0.85 -49.25
C GLY A 546 76.08 2.05 -48.76
N PRO A 547 76.66 2.99 -47.99
CA PRO A 547 75.91 3.78 -46.99
C PRO A 547 76.10 5.31 -47.01
N PHE A 548 75.06 6.05 -46.61
CA PHE A 548 75.10 7.48 -46.19
C PHE A 548 73.94 7.72 -45.19
N GLY A 549 73.98 8.64 -44.22
CA GLY A 549 75.07 9.54 -43.79
C GLY A 549 74.54 10.90 -43.30
N GLY A 550 74.67 11.19 -41.99
CA GLY A 550 74.34 12.50 -41.37
C GLY A 550 72.84 12.78 -41.15
N GLY A 551 72.41 13.67 -40.25
CA GLY A 551 73.16 14.41 -39.23
C GLY A 551 72.39 15.67 -38.75
N GLY A 552 72.57 16.07 -37.48
CA GLY A 552 72.21 17.42 -36.98
C GLY A 552 70.85 17.60 -36.26
N GLY A 553 70.90 17.92 -34.96
CA GLY A 553 70.01 18.93 -34.36
C GLY A 553 70.76 20.26 -34.25
N PRO A 554 70.50 21.16 -33.26
CA PRO A 554 69.41 21.25 -32.30
C PRO A 554 68.80 22.69 -32.23
N PHE A 555 68.31 23.13 -31.05
CA PHE A 555 67.66 24.44 -30.70
C PHE A 555 66.18 24.63 -31.12
N GLY A 556 65.33 25.31 -30.34
CA GLY A 556 65.49 25.82 -28.96
C GLY A 556 64.50 26.94 -28.58
N GLY A 557 64.00 26.95 -27.33
CA GLY A 557 63.18 28.02 -26.71
C GLY A 557 61.71 28.11 -27.19
N GLY A 558 60.75 28.66 -26.43
CA GLY A 558 60.78 29.15 -25.04
C GLY A 558 59.58 30.06 -24.72
N GLY A 559 58.96 29.91 -23.54
CA GLY A 559 57.84 30.75 -23.04
C GLY A 559 56.47 30.47 -23.71
N GLY A 560 55.33 30.80 -23.11
CA GLY A 560 55.07 31.38 -21.77
C GLY A 560 53.65 31.96 -21.67
N GLY A 561 53.00 31.83 -20.51
CA GLY A 561 51.65 32.35 -20.22
C GLY A 561 50.56 31.25 -20.27
N GLY A 562 49.60 31.18 -19.33
CA GLY A 562 49.29 32.08 -18.21
C GLY A 562 47.83 32.52 -18.28
N GLY A 563 46.96 31.97 -17.43
CA GLY A 563 45.52 32.28 -17.46
C GLY A 563 44.71 31.42 -16.49
N GLY A 564 44.74 31.76 -15.21
CA GLY A 564 43.77 31.24 -14.23
C GLY A 564 42.58 32.17 -14.11
N PHE A 565 41.39 31.64 -13.80
CA PHE A 565 40.23 32.43 -13.43
C PHE A 565 39.63 31.97 -12.09
N HIS A 566 39.26 32.97 -11.30
CA HIS A 566 38.78 32.87 -9.92
C HIS A 566 37.29 32.48 -9.88
N PHE A 567 36.89 31.76 -8.83
CA PHE A 567 35.52 31.84 -8.31
C PHE A 567 35.47 32.79 -7.11
N HIS A 568 34.34 33.46 -6.94
CA HIS A 568 34.05 34.31 -5.80
C HIS A 568 32.75 33.82 -5.14
N VAL A 569 32.85 33.57 -3.83
CA VAL A 569 31.83 33.56 -2.75
C VAL A 569 30.40 33.16 -3.15
#